data_AF-A0ABD3R0U5-F1
#
_entry.id   AF-A0ABD3R0U5-F1
#
_cell.length_a   1.000
_cell.length_b   1.000
_cell.length_c   1.000
_cell.angle_alpha   90.00
_cell.angle_beta   90.00
_cell.angle_gamma   90.00
#
_symmetry.space_group_name_H-M   'P 1'
#
loop_
_entity.id
_entity.type
_entity.pdbx_description
1 polymer ?
#
loop_
_entity_poly.entity_id
_entity_poly.type
_entity_poly.pdbx_seq_one_letter_code
_entity_poly.pdbx_strand_id
1 'polypeptide(L)'
;MKIASDEGLGAMLLGTQATIVGYLWYGVSVYPSYAFLKRYIGEELLSSAFALAHSNDVALVAGALASVIASLGLTPAEACRIRTVAQPEIYRDKGLLGTLKVIASENKELGWKNVYSGLPSLMTRQVVFGSVKFLSFERASDAIFAQWPELRYTTYTALGVSLVAGGIAGVLSSIVSQPADSVLTYVANRSSGGLGILDGAKMMLQEEGLESLFRGLGSRSVWAGCIIAGQFLLYDVFRAYFGISGNDLTQVFELVVIPK
;
A
#
# COMPACT_ATOMS: atom_id res chain seq x y z
N MET A 1 -9.21 16.05 -21.49
CA MET A 1 -8.73 17.44 -21.35
C MET A 1 -9.82 18.47 -21.03
N LYS A 2 -11.04 18.06 -20.62
CA LYS A 2 -12.12 18.98 -20.18
C LYS A 2 -11.88 19.60 -18.79
N ILE A 3 -11.23 18.88 -17.88
CA ILE A 3 -10.96 19.39 -16.51
C ILE A 3 -9.96 20.57 -16.52
N ALA A 4 -8.96 20.52 -17.40
CA ALA A 4 -7.97 21.58 -17.52
C ALA A 4 -8.53 22.87 -18.16
N SER A 5 -9.57 22.75 -19.01
CA SER A 5 -10.25 23.91 -19.62
C SER A 5 -11.26 24.56 -18.66
N ASP A 6 -11.90 23.77 -17.80
CA ASP A 6 -13.05 24.23 -17.01
C ASP A 6 -12.65 24.65 -15.59
N GLU A 7 -11.63 24.03 -14.98
CA GLU A 7 -11.23 24.28 -13.57
C GLU A 7 -9.80 24.86 -13.41
N GLY A 8 -9.08 25.03 -14.53
CA GLY A 8 -7.72 25.54 -14.61
C GLY A 8 -6.64 24.53 -14.19
N LEU A 9 -5.39 24.80 -14.59
CA LEU A 9 -4.22 23.94 -14.29
C LEU A 9 -4.01 23.66 -12.79
N GLY A 10 -4.44 24.57 -11.92
CA GLY A 10 -4.37 24.40 -10.46
C GLY A 10 -5.29 23.31 -9.91
N ALA A 11 -6.38 22.96 -10.62
CA ALA A 11 -7.26 21.86 -10.22
C ALA A 11 -6.55 20.49 -10.27
N MET A 12 -5.53 20.34 -11.13
CA MET A 12 -4.72 19.13 -11.22
C MET A 12 -3.82 18.91 -9.99
N LEU A 13 -3.58 19.94 -9.18
CA LEU A 13 -2.77 19.88 -7.96
C LEU A 13 -3.62 19.79 -6.68
N LEU A 14 -4.94 19.63 -6.82
CA LEU A 14 -5.83 19.43 -5.68
C LEU A 14 -5.50 18.13 -4.96
N GLY A 15 -5.36 18.22 -3.64
CA GLY A 15 -5.02 17.07 -2.80
C GLY A 15 -3.55 16.64 -2.87
N THR A 16 -2.66 17.35 -3.58
CA THR A 16 -1.23 17.01 -3.66
C THR A 16 -0.55 17.03 -2.29
N GLN A 17 -0.87 17.99 -1.41
CA GLN A 17 -0.32 18.03 -0.04
C GLN A 17 -0.66 16.76 0.75
N ALA A 18 -1.94 16.37 0.71
CA ALA A 18 -2.43 15.17 1.39
C ALA A 18 -1.79 13.91 0.80
N THR A 19 -1.67 13.86 -0.52
CA THR A 19 -0.98 12.78 -1.25
C THR A 19 0.47 12.64 -0.79
N ILE A 20 1.24 13.73 -0.78
CA ILE A 20 2.64 13.73 -0.36
C ILE A 20 2.77 13.23 1.08
N VAL A 21 2.02 13.81 2.02
CA VAL A 21 2.10 13.42 3.44
C VAL A 21 1.70 11.97 3.64
N GLY A 22 0.63 11.52 2.99
CA GLY A 22 0.15 10.14 3.08
C GLY A 22 1.15 9.13 2.55
N TYR A 23 1.72 9.36 1.36
CA TYR A 23 2.68 8.43 0.77
C TYR A 23 4.07 8.49 1.41
N LEU A 24 4.47 9.64 1.99
CA LEU A 24 5.65 9.72 2.86
C LEU A 24 5.47 8.82 4.08
N TRP A 25 4.33 8.92 4.78
CA TRP A 25 4.01 8.03 5.88
C TRP A 25 4.00 6.57 5.44
N TYR A 26 3.37 6.27 4.31
CA TYR A 26 3.31 4.91 3.78
C TYR A 26 4.71 4.34 3.54
N GLY A 27 5.61 5.10 2.91
CA GLY A 27 6.99 4.66 2.67
C GLY A 27 7.79 4.43 3.96
N VAL A 28 7.70 5.36 4.92
CA VAL A 28 8.41 5.29 6.20
C VAL A 28 7.88 4.16 7.09
N SER A 29 6.61 3.80 6.96
CA SER A 29 6.01 2.76 7.79
C SER A 29 6.07 1.38 7.15
N VAL A 30 5.70 1.23 5.87
CA VAL A 30 5.41 -0.10 5.30
C VAL A 30 6.64 -0.99 5.14
N TYR A 31 7.77 -0.45 4.63
CA TYR A 31 8.96 -1.24 4.36
C TYR A 31 9.70 -1.63 5.65
N PRO A 32 9.93 -0.69 6.60
CA PRO A 32 10.52 -1.05 7.89
C PRO A 32 9.62 -2.00 8.69
N SER A 33 8.30 -1.76 8.71
CA SER A 33 7.37 -2.67 9.40
C SER A 33 7.39 -4.05 8.78
N TYR A 34 7.39 -4.16 7.45
CA TYR A 34 7.48 -5.45 6.77
C TYR A 34 8.75 -6.21 7.15
N ALA A 35 9.91 -5.55 7.10
CA ALA A 35 11.18 -6.16 7.47
C ALA A 35 11.20 -6.62 8.93
N PHE A 36 10.75 -5.76 9.85
CA PHE A 36 10.68 -6.07 11.27
C PHE A 36 9.74 -7.26 11.55
N LEU A 37 8.52 -7.22 11.01
CA LEU A 37 7.50 -8.25 11.24
C LEU A 37 7.89 -9.59 10.62
N LYS A 38 8.45 -9.59 9.41
CA LYS A 38 8.93 -10.81 8.76
C LYS A 38 10.01 -11.48 9.61
N ARG A 39 10.96 -10.69 10.10
CA ARG A 39 12.04 -11.17 10.97
C ARG A 39 11.49 -11.70 12.30
N TYR A 40 10.67 -10.92 12.98
CA TYR A 40 10.08 -11.30 14.26
C TYR A 40 9.29 -12.61 14.14
N ILE A 41 8.48 -12.75 13.10
CA ILE A 41 7.72 -13.98 12.85
C ILE A 41 8.65 -15.15 12.49
N GLY A 42 9.68 -14.91 11.67
CA GLY A 42 10.55 -15.95 11.15
C GLY A 42 11.67 -16.43 12.08
N GLU A 43 12.12 -15.58 13.02
CA GLU A 43 13.26 -15.87 13.91
C GLU A 43 12.83 -16.05 15.38
N GLU A 44 11.89 -15.24 15.87
CA GLU A 44 11.53 -15.21 17.30
C GLU A 44 10.25 -16.00 17.60
N LEU A 45 9.27 -15.97 16.71
CA LEU A 45 7.96 -16.58 16.95
C LEU A 45 7.88 -18.05 16.51
N LEU A 46 8.57 -18.39 15.42
CA LEU A 46 8.54 -19.72 14.81
C LEU A 46 9.92 -20.38 14.91
N SER A 47 9.94 -21.71 15.01
CA SER A 47 11.20 -22.45 14.90
C SER A 47 11.77 -22.31 13.48
N SER A 48 13.10 -22.24 13.34
CA SER A 48 13.76 -21.96 12.06
C SER A 48 13.36 -22.94 10.95
N ALA A 49 13.14 -24.21 11.29
CA ALA A 49 12.67 -25.24 10.35
C ALA A 49 11.23 -25.00 9.86
N PHE A 50 10.33 -24.56 10.75
CA PHE A 50 8.96 -24.25 10.40
C PHE A 50 8.86 -22.94 9.61
N ALA A 51 9.64 -21.93 9.98
CA ALA A 51 9.71 -20.66 9.27
C ALA A 51 10.22 -20.82 7.82
N LEU A 52 11.18 -21.72 7.58
CA LEU A 52 11.65 -22.06 6.24
C LEU A 52 10.56 -22.77 5.42
N ALA A 53 9.87 -23.75 6.01
CA ALA A 53 8.78 -24.47 5.36
C ALA A 53 7.59 -23.57 4.99
N HIS A 54 7.31 -22.55 5.82
CA HIS A 54 6.19 -21.62 5.67
C HIS A 54 6.63 -20.20 5.27
N SER A 55 7.76 -20.07 4.56
CA SER A 55 8.33 -18.76 4.19
C SER A 55 7.37 -17.86 3.40
N ASN A 56 6.50 -18.45 2.57
CA ASN A 56 5.45 -17.71 1.86
C ASN A 56 4.38 -17.15 2.81
N ASP A 57 3.95 -17.94 3.79
CA ASP A 57 2.92 -17.56 4.76
C ASP A 57 3.45 -16.44 5.68
N VAL A 58 4.72 -16.54 6.09
CA VAL A 58 5.40 -15.49 6.84
C VAL A 58 5.44 -14.18 6.05
N ALA A 59 5.78 -14.22 4.76
CA ALA A 59 5.78 -13.04 3.91
C ALA A 59 4.37 -12.44 3.73
N LEU A 60 3.34 -13.27 3.59
CA LEU A 60 1.95 -12.81 3.48
C LEU A 60 1.47 -12.12 4.77
N VAL A 61 1.71 -12.73 5.93
CA VAL A 61 1.29 -12.20 7.23
C VAL A 61 2.07 -10.94 7.58
N ALA A 62 3.39 -10.92 7.36
CA ALA A 62 4.21 -9.73 7.57
C ALA A 62 3.74 -8.58 6.64
N GLY A 63 3.45 -8.88 5.38
CA GLY A 63 2.90 -7.91 4.42
C GLY A 63 1.54 -7.35 4.83
N ALA A 64 0.66 -8.21 5.37
CA ALA A 64 -0.65 -7.80 5.87
C ALA A 64 -0.50 -6.83 7.05
N LEU A 65 0.25 -7.24 8.09
CA LEU A 65 0.46 -6.47 9.31
C LEU A 65 1.17 -5.13 9.03
N ALA A 66 2.19 -5.13 8.17
CA ALA A 66 2.85 -3.89 7.74
C ALA A 66 1.88 -2.93 7.03
N SER A 67 0.97 -3.47 6.21
CA SER A 67 -0.04 -2.68 5.52
C SER A 67 -1.10 -2.11 6.47
N VAL A 68 -1.43 -2.82 7.56
CA VAL A 68 -2.28 -2.28 8.64
C VAL A 68 -1.61 -1.08 9.30
N ILE A 69 -0.35 -1.19 9.69
CA ILE A 69 0.41 -0.09 10.32
C ILE A 69 0.48 1.12 9.39
N ALA A 70 0.78 0.89 8.11
CA ALA A 70 0.82 1.95 7.11
C ALA A 70 -0.56 2.61 6.91
N SER A 71 -1.64 1.82 6.95
CA SER A 71 -3.02 2.32 6.78
C SER A 71 -3.44 3.27 7.89
N LEU A 72 -2.96 3.10 9.13
CA LEU A 72 -3.33 3.98 10.24
C LEU A 72 -2.93 5.43 9.98
N GLY A 73 -1.68 5.72 9.60
CA GLY A 73 -1.27 7.09 9.29
C GLY A 73 -1.66 7.55 7.87
N LEU A 74 -1.92 6.63 6.93
CA LEU A 74 -2.39 6.98 5.59
C LEU A 74 -3.85 7.45 5.59
N THR A 75 -4.70 6.87 6.44
CA THR A 75 -6.14 7.17 6.49
C THR A 75 -6.48 8.67 6.59
N PRO A 76 -5.91 9.45 7.53
CA PRO A 76 -6.23 10.87 7.62
C PRO A 76 -5.83 11.66 6.35
N ALA A 77 -4.69 11.33 5.77
CA ALA A 77 -4.22 11.95 4.54
C ALA A 77 -5.15 11.60 3.35
N GLU A 78 -5.56 10.34 3.25
CA GLU A 78 -6.47 9.89 2.21
C GLU A 78 -7.87 10.50 2.36
N ALA A 79 -8.37 10.63 3.60
CA ALA A 79 -9.63 11.31 3.89
C ALA A 79 -9.62 12.78 3.46
N CYS A 80 -8.49 13.48 3.65
CA CYS A 80 -8.32 14.84 3.12
C CYS A 80 -8.28 14.84 1.60
N ARG A 81 -7.46 13.99 0.99
CA ARG A 81 -7.30 13.92 -0.48
C ARG A 81 -8.65 13.70 -1.16
N ILE A 82 -9.43 12.73 -0.68
CA ILE A 82 -10.75 12.40 -1.23
C ILE A 82 -11.70 13.60 -1.13
N ARG A 83 -11.79 14.26 0.03
CA ARG A 83 -12.68 15.41 0.19
C ARG A 83 -12.24 16.64 -0.62
N THR A 84 -10.94 16.92 -0.69
CA THR A 84 -10.40 18.02 -1.49
C THR A 84 -10.64 17.81 -2.99
N VAL A 85 -10.60 16.57 -3.47
CA VAL A 85 -10.86 16.25 -4.89
C VAL A 85 -12.36 16.16 -5.18
N ALA A 86 -13.17 15.60 -4.26
CA ALA A 86 -14.61 15.42 -4.48
C ALA A 86 -15.42 16.71 -4.26
N GLN A 87 -14.98 17.60 -3.37
CA GLN A 87 -15.66 18.86 -3.05
C GLN A 87 -14.67 20.05 -3.06
N PRO A 88 -14.12 20.43 -4.23
CA PRO A 88 -13.10 21.47 -4.32
C PRO A 88 -13.57 22.82 -3.76
N GLU A 89 -14.83 23.18 -3.96
CA GLU A 89 -15.41 24.47 -3.52
C GLU A 89 -15.32 24.68 -2.00
N ILE A 90 -15.40 23.58 -1.23
CA ILE A 90 -15.39 23.63 0.22
C ILE A 90 -13.94 23.50 0.75
N TYR A 91 -13.12 22.68 0.10
CA TYR A 91 -11.87 22.20 0.69
C TYR A 91 -10.59 22.76 0.08
N ARG A 92 -10.65 23.40 -1.09
CA ARG A 92 -9.47 23.88 -1.83
C ARG A 92 -8.58 24.81 -1.01
N ASP A 93 -9.17 25.75 -0.27
CA ASP A 93 -8.41 26.80 0.42
C ASP A 93 -8.08 26.47 1.89
N LYS A 94 -8.54 25.32 2.38
CA LYS A 94 -8.41 24.95 3.81
C LYS A 94 -7.05 24.32 4.15
N GLY A 95 -6.29 23.88 3.14
CA GLY A 95 -5.04 23.13 3.32
C GLY A 95 -5.24 21.80 4.07
N LEU A 96 -4.16 21.07 4.33
CA LEU A 96 -4.23 19.74 4.97
C LEU A 96 -4.84 19.78 6.37
N LEU A 97 -4.28 20.61 7.26
CA LEU A 97 -4.72 20.69 8.66
C LEU A 97 -6.12 21.29 8.81
N GLY A 98 -6.49 22.26 7.96
CA GLY A 98 -7.84 22.83 7.97
C GLY A 98 -8.87 21.83 7.45
N THR A 99 -8.53 21.04 6.43
CA THR A 99 -9.38 19.95 5.94
C THR A 99 -9.61 18.92 7.05
N LEU A 100 -8.57 18.46 7.75
CA LEU A 100 -8.72 17.53 8.88
C LEU A 100 -9.66 18.05 9.98
N LYS A 101 -9.55 19.34 10.33
CA LYS A 101 -10.42 19.97 11.33
C LYS A 101 -11.87 20.02 10.85
N VAL A 102 -12.10 20.36 9.59
CA VAL A 102 -13.46 20.38 9.03
C VAL A 102 -14.05 18.98 9.05
N ILE A 103 -13.29 17.97 8.61
CA ILE A 103 -13.69 16.55 8.67
C ILE A 103 -14.09 16.14 10.08
N ALA A 104 -13.28 16.50 11.08
CA ALA A 104 -13.58 16.18 12.47
C ALA A 104 -14.84 16.90 12.98
N SER A 105 -15.16 18.08 12.43
CA SER A 105 -16.34 18.87 12.82
C SER A 105 -17.63 18.51 12.07
N GLU A 106 -17.55 17.81 10.94
CA GLU A 106 -18.72 17.38 10.14
C GLU A 106 -19.69 16.52 10.96
N ASN A 107 -19.16 15.67 11.84
CA ASN A 107 -19.96 14.79 12.67
C ASN A 107 -19.65 15.05 14.15
N LYS A 108 -20.53 15.82 14.83
CA LYS A 108 -20.35 16.24 16.22
C LYS A 108 -20.27 15.07 17.21
N GLU A 109 -20.86 13.92 16.89
CA GLU A 109 -20.83 12.73 17.75
C GLU A 109 -19.53 11.93 17.58
N LEU A 110 -19.02 11.81 16.36
CA LEU A 110 -17.80 11.05 16.06
C LEU A 110 -16.51 11.89 16.26
N GLY A 111 -16.58 13.21 16.05
CA GLY A 111 -15.43 14.10 16.15
C GLY A 111 -14.25 13.64 15.30
N TRP A 112 -13.07 13.54 15.92
CA TRP A 112 -11.84 13.05 15.27
C TRP A 112 -11.91 11.60 14.79
N LYS A 113 -12.83 10.77 15.33
CA LYS A 113 -13.04 9.41 14.80
C LYS A 113 -13.61 9.42 13.39
N ASN A 114 -14.29 10.51 12.99
CA ASN A 114 -14.83 10.66 11.63
C ASN A 114 -13.73 10.69 10.56
N VAL A 115 -12.51 11.13 10.92
CA VAL A 115 -11.33 11.11 10.04
C VAL A 115 -10.96 9.67 9.66
N TYR A 116 -11.26 8.70 10.53
CA TYR A 116 -10.98 7.28 10.34
C TYR A 116 -12.19 6.47 9.84
N SER A 117 -13.27 7.13 9.41
CA SER A 117 -14.46 6.45 8.88
C SER A 117 -14.16 5.54 7.68
N GLY A 118 -13.17 5.91 6.86
CA GLY A 118 -12.71 5.10 5.72
C GLY A 118 -11.69 4.00 6.07
N LEU A 119 -11.24 3.91 7.34
CA LEU A 119 -10.16 3.00 7.75
C LEU A 119 -10.47 1.53 7.41
N PRO A 120 -11.66 0.96 7.70
CA PRO A 120 -11.92 -0.44 7.41
C PRO A 120 -11.80 -0.77 5.91
N SER A 121 -12.38 0.07 5.05
CA SER A 121 -12.29 -0.08 3.59
C SER A 121 -10.85 0.05 3.10
N LEU A 122 -10.10 1.02 3.63
CA LEU A 122 -8.70 1.21 3.25
C LEU A 122 -7.85 0.03 3.69
N MET A 123 -8.02 -0.46 4.91
CA MET A 123 -7.28 -1.60 5.44
C MET A 123 -7.52 -2.86 4.62
N THR A 124 -8.78 -3.18 4.28
CA THR A 124 -9.10 -4.35 3.45
C THR A 124 -8.35 -4.28 2.11
N ARG A 125 -8.40 -3.13 1.44
CA ARG A 125 -7.68 -2.90 0.19
C ARG A 125 -6.16 -3.04 0.34
N GLN A 126 -5.58 -2.41 1.37
CA GLN A 126 -4.15 -2.37 1.57
C GLN A 126 -3.57 -3.72 2.03
N VAL A 127 -4.32 -4.48 2.83
CA VAL A 127 -3.89 -5.81 3.29
C VAL A 127 -3.78 -6.77 2.10
N VAL A 128 -4.82 -6.86 1.26
CA VAL A 128 -4.79 -7.74 0.09
C VAL A 128 -3.68 -7.33 -0.87
N PHE A 129 -3.58 -6.03 -1.17
CA PHE A 129 -2.56 -5.52 -2.07
C PHE A 129 -1.14 -5.72 -1.52
N GLY A 130 -0.92 -5.37 -0.26
CA GLY A 130 0.39 -5.40 0.40
C GLY A 130 0.95 -6.80 0.60
N SER A 131 0.11 -7.75 1.03
CA SER A 131 0.52 -9.16 1.17
C SER A 131 1.00 -9.74 -0.15
N VAL A 132 0.23 -9.57 -1.23
CA VAL A 132 0.59 -10.07 -2.56
C VAL A 132 1.81 -9.33 -3.10
N LYS A 133 1.87 -8.00 -2.95
CA LYS A 133 3.02 -7.19 -3.40
C LYS A 133 4.34 -7.72 -2.84
N PHE A 134 4.45 -7.90 -1.53
CA PHE A 134 5.69 -8.35 -0.91
C PHE A 134 6.01 -9.81 -1.25
N LEU A 135 5.02 -10.71 -1.17
CA LEU A 135 5.23 -12.11 -1.55
C LEU A 135 5.71 -12.24 -3.00
N SER A 136 4.99 -11.60 -3.94
CA SER A 136 5.32 -11.67 -5.36
C SER A 136 6.68 -11.06 -5.67
N PHE A 137 7.04 -9.95 -5.01
CA PHE A 137 8.37 -9.35 -5.15
C PHE A 137 9.46 -10.33 -4.76
N GLU A 138 9.35 -10.95 -3.57
CA GLU A 138 10.38 -11.88 -3.11
C GLU A 138 10.48 -13.12 -4.00
N ARG A 139 9.35 -13.73 -4.37
CA ARG A 139 9.37 -14.91 -5.24
C ARG A 139 9.91 -14.58 -6.63
N ALA A 140 9.60 -13.41 -7.18
CA ALA A 140 10.16 -12.96 -8.45
C ALA A 140 11.67 -12.72 -8.33
N SER A 141 12.14 -12.04 -7.28
CA SER A 141 13.57 -11.82 -7.07
C SER A 141 14.32 -13.12 -6.83
N ASP A 142 13.78 -14.03 -6.01
CA ASP A 142 14.38 -15.32 -5.69
C ASP A 142 14.50 -16.19 -6.95
N ALA A 143 13.45 -16.23 -7.79
CA ALA A 143 13.47 -16.96 -9.05
C ALA A 143 14.51 -16.43 -10.02
N ILE A 144 14.63 -15.10 -10.16
CA ILE A 144 15.62 -14.47 -11.04
C ILE A 144 17.03 -14.77 -10.54
N PHE A 145 17.27 -14.63 -9.23
CA PHE A 145 18.58 -14.91 -8.65
C PHE A 145 18.94 -16.39 -8.58
N ALA A 146 17.97 -17.30 -8.53
CA ALA A 146 18.23 -18.73 -8.63
C ALA A 146 18.72 -19.13 -10.03
N GLN A 147 18.21 -18.48 -11.07
CA GLN A 147 18.65 -18.71 -12.46
C GLN A 147 19.95 -17.99 -12.79
N TRP A 148 20.14 -16.78 -12.26
CA TRP A 148 21.35 -15.98 -12.47
C TRP A 148 21.91 -15.44 -11.15
N PRO A 149 22.63 -16.28 -10.38
CA PRO A 149 23.22 -15.87 -9.10
C PRO A 149 24.20 -14.70 -9.24
N GLU A 150 24.88 -14.61 -10.38
CA GLU A 150 25.86 -13.57 -10.69
C GLU A 150 25.29 -12.14 -10.62
N LEU A 151 23.98 -11.99 -10.84
CA LEU A 151 23.31 -10.69 -10.77
C LEU A 151 23.32 -10.09 -9.36
N ARG A 152 23.59 -10.88 -8.32
CA ARG A 152 23.71 -10.41 -6.93
C ARG A 152 25.01 -9.65 -6.66
N TYR A 153 26.08 -9.94 -7.40
CA TYR A 153 27.41 -9.41 -7.09
C TYR A 153 27.63 -7.98 -7.55
N THR A 154 26.86 -7.52 -8.54
CA THR A 154 26.96 -6.14 -9.05
C THR A 154 25.72 -5.34 -8.63
N THR A 155 25.93 -4.17 -8.03
CA THR A 155 24.82 -3.30 -7.55
C THR A 155 23.85 -2.95 -8.68
N TYR A 156 24.35 -2.58 -9.86
CA TYR A 156 23.50 -2.22 -10.99
C TYR A 156 22.61 -3.37 -11.47
N THR A 157 23.13 -4.61 -11.49
CA THR A 157 22.35 -5.77 -11.88
C THR A 157 21.32 -6.15 -10.81
N ALA A 158 21.68 -6.05 -9.53
CA ALA A 158 20.76 -6.26 -8.43
C ALA A 158 19.59 -5.26 -8.45
N LEU A 159 19.88 -3.97 -8.71
CA LEU A 159 18.85 -2.93 -8.88
C LEU A 159 17.95 -3.20 -10.09
N GLY A 160 18.52 -3.71 -11.20
CA GLY A 160 17.75 -4.14 -12.36
C GLY A 160 16.80 -5.30 -12.03
N VAL A 161 17.24 -6.27 -11.23
CA VAL A 161 16.37 -7.36 -10.74
C VAL A 161 15.26 -6.81 -9.87
N SER A 162 15.54 -5.89 -8.94
CA SER A 162 14.52 -5.25 -8.10
C SER A 162 13.49 -4.47 -8.92
N LEU A 163 13.90 -3.81 -10.00
CA LEU A 163 12.99 -3.12 -10.90
C LEU A 163 12.03 -4.12 -11.60
N VAL A 164 12.57 -5.20 -12.16
CA VAL A 164 11.76 -6.22 -12.87
C VAL A 164 10.85 -6.97 -11.90
N ALA A 165 11.39 -7.42 -10.76
CA ALA A 165 10.64 -8.09 -9.71
C ALA A 165 9.53 -7.18 -9.15
N GLY A 166 9.82 -5.89 -8.96
CA GLY A 166 8.84 -4.89 -8.55
C GLY A 166 7.73 -4.70 -9.59
N GLY A 167 8.07 -4.70 -10.88
CA GLY A 167 7.09 -4.64 -11.96
C GLY A 167 6.14 -5.84 -11.96
N ILE A 168 6.70 -7.05 -11.86
CA ILE A 168 5.93 -8.30 -11.76
C ILE A 168 5.04 -8.27 -10.52
N ALA A 169 5.58 -7.86 -9.38
CA ALA A 169 4.84 -7.73 -8.13
C ALA A 169 3.68 -6.74 -8.24
N GLY A 170 3.89 -5.58 -8.88
CA GLY A 170 2.86 -4.58 -9.13
C GLY A 170 1.72 -5.11 -10.00
N VAL A 171 2.06 -5.83 -11.08
CA VAL A 171 1.05 -6.46 -11.95
C VAL A 171 0.27 -7.54 -11.21
N LEU A 172 0.95 -8.49 -10.54
CA LEU A 172 0.28 -9.58 -9.83
C LEU A 172 -0.58 -9.08 -8.67
N SER A 173 -0.06 -8.16 -7.85
CA SER A 173 -0.84 -7.54 -6.76
C SER A 173 -2.05 -6.79 -7.30
N SER A 174 -1.95 -6.11 -8.45
CA SER A 174 -3.09 -5.46 -9.07
C SER A 174 -4.18 -6.45 -9.47
N ILE A 175 -3.84 -7.59 -10.06
CA ILE A 175 -4.79 -8.63 -10.50
C ILE A 175 -5.51 -9.25 -9.30
N VAL A 176 -4.77 -9.60 -8.25
CA VAL A 176 -5.36 -10.24 -7.05
C VAL A 176 -6.19 -9.25 -6.23
N SER A 177 -5.78 -7.98 -6.15
CA SER A 177 -6.52 -6.95 -5.40
C SER A 177 -7.74 -6.41 -6.15
N GLN A 178 -7.82 -6.59 -7.47
CA GLN A 178 -8.83 -5.95 -8.32
C GLN A 178 -10.28 -6.32 -7.96
N PRO A 179 -10.65 -7.59 -7.68
CA PRO A 179 -12.02 -7.93 -7.29
C PRO A 179 -12.43 -7.26 -5.97
N ALA A 180 -11.55 -7.27 -4.98
CA ALA A 180 -11.80 -6.64 -3.68
C ALA A 180 -11.99 -5.13 -3.83
N ASP A 181 -11.14 -4.46 -4.62
CA ASP A 181 -11.24 -3.02 -4.88
C ASP A 181 -12.52 -2.65 -5.63
N SER A 182 -12.95 -3.48 -6.57
CA SER A 182 -14.17 -3.25 -7.36
C SER A 182 -15.41 -3.31 -6.46
N VAL A 183 -15.48 -4.32 -5.58
CA VAL A 183 -16.56 -4.44 -4.58
C VAL A 183 -16.55 -3.27 -3.60
N LEU A 184 -15.38 -2.92 -3.04
CA LEU A 184 -15.26 -1.80 -2.09
C LEU A 184 -15.70 -0.48 -2.72
N THR A 185 -15.32 -0.24 -3.99
CA THR A 185 -15.71 0.96 -4.73
C THR A 185 -17.21 0.97 -5.03
N TYR A 186 -17.79 -0.18 -5.40
CA TYR A 186 -19.22 -0.32 -5.64
C TYR A 186 -20.04 -0.02 -4.37
N VAL A 187 -19.64 -0.59 -3.23
CA VAL A 187 -20.27 -0.34 -1.93
C VAL A 187 -20.14 1.12 -1.52
N ALA A 188 -18.96 1.73 -1.71
CA ALA A 188 -18.73 3.14 -1.37
C ALA A 188 -19.60 4.10 -2.19
N ASN A 189 -19.84 3.80 -3.47
CA ASN A 189 -20.63 4.66 -4.36
C ASN A 189 -22.15 4.53 -4.15
N ARG A 190 -22.64 3.36 -3.73
CA ARG A 190 -24.09 3.14 -3.51
C ARG A 190 -24.55 3.39 -2.07
N SER A 191 -23.64 3.37 -1.11
CA SER A 191 -24.01 3.43 0.30
C SER A 191 -24.08 4.88 0.81
N SER A 192 -25.29 5.42 0.86
CA SER A 192 -25.69 6.35 1.93
C SER A 192 -26.14 5.60 3.20
N GLY A 193 -25.92 4.28 3.29
CA GLY A 193 -26.36 3.47 4.43
C GLY A 193 -26.01 1.98 4.32
N GLY A 194 -25.08 1.52 5.16
CA GLY A 194 -25.10 0.19 5.79
C GLY A 194 -24.91 -1.08 4.97
N LEU A 195 -24.75 -1.04 3.64
CA LEU A 195 -24.53 -2.27 2.86
C LEU A 195 -23.22 -2.97 3.26
N GLY A 196 -23.32 -4.23 3.70
CA GLY A 196 -22.15 -5.06 3.99
C GLY A 196 -21.35 -5.38 2.72
N ILE A 197 -20.03 -5.58 2.87
CA ILE A 197 -19.13 -5.88 1.74
C ILE A 197 -19.60 -7.12 0.95
N LEU A 198 -20.08 -8.15 1.67
CA LEU A 198 -20.58 -9.40 1.06
C LEU A 198 -21.89 -9.20 0.30
N ASP A 199 -22.81 -8.41 0.85
CA ASP A 199 -24.08 -8.10 0.20
C ASP A 199 -23.85 -7.21 -1.04
N GLY A 200 -22.90 -6.27 -0.94
CA GLY A 200 -22.46 -5.45 -2.06
C GLY A 200 -21.81 -6.26 -3.17
N ALA A 201 -20.97 -7.23 -2.82
CA ALA A 201 -20.38 -8.16 -3.79
C ALA A 201 -21.46 -8.98 -4.51
N LYS A 202 -22.41 -9.53 -3.77
CA LYS A 202 -23.52 -10.30 -4.34
C LYS A 202 -24.38 -9.45 -5.28
N MET A 203 -24.72 -8.23 -4.87
CA MET A 203 -25.50 -7.30 -5.67
C MET A 203 -24.75 -6.88 -6.95
N MET A 204 -23.46 -6.54 -6.83
CA MET A 204 -22.62 -6.20 -7.98
C MET A 204 -22.57 -7.35 -9.00
N LEU A 205 -22.41 -8.59 -8.53
CA LEU A 205 -22.39 -9.76 -9.39
C LEU A 205 -23.75 -10.04 -10.06
N GLN A 206 -24.86 -9.74 -9.38
CA GLN A 206 -26.20 -9.91 -9.93
C GLN A 206 -26.57 -8.83 -10.95
N GLU A 207 -26.14 -7.59 -10.73
CA GLU A 207 -26.52 -6.46 -11.58
C GLU A 207 -25.54 -6.20 -12.73
N GLU A 208 -24.22 -6.26 -12.47
CA GLU A 208 -23.17 -5.92 -13.43
C GLU A 208 -22.40 -7.16 -13.96
N GLY A 209 -22.64 -8.35 -13.39
CA GLY A 209 -21.98 -9.60 -13.79
C GLY A 209 -20.52 -9.73 -13.34
N LEU A 210 -19.87 -10.85 -13.67
CA LEU A 210 -18.49 -11.15 -13.26
C LEU A 210 -17.44 -10.26 -13.93
N GLU A 211 -17.71 -9.77 -15.15
CA GLU A 211 -16.77 -8.90 -15.88
C GLU A 211 -16.55 -7.56 -15.17
N SER A 212 -17.55 -7.10 -14.41
CA SER A 212 -17.47 -5.87 -13.62
C SER A 212 -16.32 -5.88 -12.60
N LEU A 213 -15.95 -7.05 -12.09
CA LEU A 213 -14.85 -7.21 -11.14
C LEU A 213 -13.49 -6.89 -11.74
N PHE A 214 -13.30 -7.07 -13.06
CA PHE A 214 -12.02 -6.86 -13.73
C PHE A 214 -12.01 -5.63 -14.63
N ARG A 215 -13.05 -4.79 -14.54
CA ARG A 215 -13.16 -3.56 -15.33
C ARG A 215 -12.00 -2.61 -15.00
N GLY A 216 -11.20 -2.26 -16.02
CA GLY A 216 -10.03 -1.38 -15.86
C GLY A 216 -8.77 -2.08 -15.34
N LEU A 217 -8.73 -3.41 -15.29
CA LEU A 217 -7.56 -4.16 -14.82
C LEU A 217 -6.30 -3.81 -15.61
N GLY A 218 -6.36 -3.77 -16.95
CA GLY A 218 -5.17 -3.53 -17.78
C GLY A 218 -4.47 -2.21 -17.48
N SER A 219 -5.23 -1.10 -17.40
CA SER A 219 -4.66 0.21 -17.05
C SER A 219 -4.11 0.24 -15.63
N ARG A 220 -4.81 -0.41 -14.69
CA ARG A 220 -4.34 -0.54 -13.31
C ARG A 220 -3.06 -1.36 -13.22
N SER A 221 -2.93 -2.45 -13.96
CA SER A 221 -1.75 -3.31 -13.94
C SER A 221 -0.51 -2.59 -14.46
N VAL A 222 -0.64 -1.83 -15.55
CA VAL A 222 0.47 -1.00 -16.06
C VAL A 222 0.85 0.07 -15.04
N TRP A 223 -0.14 0.78 -14.49
CA TRP A 223 0.10 1.83 -13.50
C TRP A 223 0.76 1.29 -12.22
N ALA A 224 0.22 0.20 -11.66
CA ALA A 224 0.76 -0.45 -10.46
C ALA A 224 2.14 -1.05 -10.72
N GLY A 225 2.35 -1.71 -11.87
CA GLY A 225 3.66 -2.23 -12.28
C GLY A 225 4.72 -1.15 -12.27
N CYS A 226 4.47 -0.02 -12.93
CA CYS A 226 5.42 1.10 -12.99
C CYS A 226 5.72 1.71 -11.61
N ILE A 227 4.69 1.96 -10.80
CA ILE A 227 4.87 2.56 -9.47
C ILE A 227 5.64 1.61 -8.55
N ILE A 228 5.23 0.34 -8.48
CA ILE A 228 5.85 -0.63 -7.57
C ILE A 228 7.29 -0.94 -8.00
N ALA A 229 7.56 -1.05 -9.31
CA ALA A 229 8.92 -1.15 -9.84
C ALA A 229 9.79 0.02 -9.38
N GLY A 230 9.29 1.26 -9.53
CA GLY A 230 9.98 2.45 -9.09
C GLY A 230 10.19 2.49 -7.57
N GLN A 231 9.20 2.07 -6.78
CA GLN A 231 9.29 2.04 -5.32
C GLN A 231 10.37 1.06 -4.82
N PHE A 232 10.38 -0.17 -5.34
CA PHE A 232 11.40 -1.16 -4.95
C PHE A 232 12.79 -0.76 -5.45
N LEU A 233 12.91 -0.26 -6.69
CA LEU A 233 14.17 0.26 -7.20
C LEU A 233 14.70 1.38 -6.28
N LEU A 234 13.86 2.37 -5.96
CA LEU A 234 14.26 3.50 -5.14
C LEU A 234 14.66 3.05 -3.73
N TYR A 235 13.89 2.13 -3.15
CA TYR A 235 14.19 1.54 -1.85
C TYR A 235 15.56 0.85 -1.85
N ASP A 236 15.86 0.04 -2.85
CA ASP A 236 17.14 -0.66 -2.93
C ASP A 236 18.31 0.25 -3.32
N VAL A 237 18.09 1.32 -4.10
CA VAL A 237 19.10 2.36 -4.34
C VAL A 237 19.50 3.02 -3.03
N PHE A 238 18.51 3.43 -2.21
CA PHE A 238 18.81 4.04 -0.92
C PHE A 238 19.49 3.05 0.02
N ARG A 239 19.05 1.79 0.06
CA ARG A 239 19.73 0.75 0.85
C ARG A 239 21.18 0.57 0.44
N ALA A 240 21.47 0.49 -0.87
CA ALA A 240 22.82 0.37 -1.39
C ALA A 240 23.66 1.61 -1.04
N TYR A 241 23.08 2.81 -1.16
CA TYR A 241 23.75 4.07 -0.80
C TYR A 241 24.10 4.16 0.69
N PHE A 242 23.20 3.73 1.57
CA PHE A 242 23.44 3.69 3.02
C PHE A 242 24.23 2.46 3.48
N GLY A 243 24.63 1.57 2.57
CA GLY A 243 25.36 0.35 2.89
C GLY A 243 24.55 -0.71 3.65
N ILE A 244 23.21 -0.59 3.70
CA ILE A 244 22.32 -1.48 4.46
C ILE A 244 22.12 -2.78 3.65
N SER A 245 23.01 -3.76 3.89
CA SER A 245 22.82 -5.10 3.34
C SER A 245 21.68 -5.83 4.04
N GLY A 246 21.14 -6.91 3.44
CA GLY A 246 20.07 -7.72 4.07
C GLY A 246 20.42 -8.24 5.47
N ASN A 247 21.72 -8.29 5.81
CA ASN A 247 22.22 -8.61 7.13
C ASN A 247 22.20 -7.43 8.12
N ASP A 248 22.13 -6.16 7.70
CA ASP A 248 22.26 -5.00 8.61
C ASP A 248 20.99 -4.63 9.37
N LEU A 249 19.82 -5.14 8.94
CA LEU A 249 18.62 -5.10 9.78
C LEU A 249 18.72 -6.04 11.00
N THR A 250 19.82 -6.82 11.11
CA THR A 250 20.20 -7.55 12.34
C THR A 250 20.93 -6.70 13.37
N GLN A 251 21.42 -5.51 13.02
CA GLN A 251 22.30 -4.74 13.91
C GLN A 251 21.62 -3.58 14.65
N VAL A 252 20.39 -3.19 14.31
CA VAL A 252 19.77 -1.96 14.91
C VAL A 252 18.91 -2.25 16.17
N PHE A 253 18.86 -3.50 16.64
CA PHE A 253 18.28 -3.83 17.96
C PHE A 253 19.16 -4.76 18.79
N GLU A 254 20.48 -4.62 18.73
CA GLU A 254 21.24 -4.66 19.99
C GLU A 254 20.89 -3.39 20.78
N LEU A 255 19.65 -3.36 21.29
CA LEU A 255 19.33 -2.54 22.44
C LEU A 255 20.32 -2.97 23.51
N VAL A 256 21.12 -2.01 23.96
CA VAL A 256 21.87 -2.02 25.20
C VAL A 256 20.99 -2.60 26.31
N VAL A 257 21.04 -3.91 26.47
CA VAL A 257 20.61 -4.65 27.65
C VAL A 257 21.80 -5.52 28.03
N ILE A 258 22.88 -4.84 28.36
CA ILE A 258 23.85 -5.39 29.30
C ILE A 258 23.37 -4.91 30.67
N PRO A 259 22.69 -5.76 31.48
CA PRO A 259 22.63 -5.48 32.89
C PRO A 259 24.06 -5.59 33.44
N LYS A 260 24.53 -4.53 34.09
CA LYS A 260 25.63 -4.66 35.06
C LYS A 260 25.13 -5.43 36.27
#